data_AF-A0A673MHY0-F1
#
_entry.id   AF-A0A673MHY0-F1
#
_cell.length_a   1.000
_cell.length_b   1.000
_cell.length_c   1.000
_cell.angle_alpha   90.00
_cell.angle_beta   90.00
_cell.angle_gamma   90.00
#
_symmetry.space_group_name_H-M   'P 1'
#
loop_
_entity.id
_entity.type
_entity.pdbx_description
1 polymer ?
#
loop_
_entity_poly.entity_id
_entity_poly.type
_entity_poly.pdbx_seq_one_letter_code
_entity_poly.pdbx_strand_id
1 'polypeptide(L)'
;LTSGRWNQKWHIPAGHAPKPVIMPDYIAKYPAIRTDEQRDQYKAVFNDQYSEYKELHVEVQAILKKFDEMDVMMQNLPQNPTSHMERDRINKILQEYQRKKMDPSFLEKKERCEYLKNKLSHIKQRIHEYDKVMGWNDGYG
;
A
#
# COMPACT_ATOMS: atom_id res chain seq x y z
N LEU A 1 -49.50 32.44 18.81
CA LEU A 1 -49.87 31.01 18.84
C LEU A 1 -49.02 30.27 17.81
N THR A 2 -48.28 29.27 18.29
CA THR A 2 -47.63 28.13 17.60
C THR A 2 -46.61 28.45 16.48
N SER A 3 -45.30 28.38 16.75
CA SER A 3 -44.43 27.18 16.54
C SER A 3 -44.42 26.76 15.07
N GLY A 4 -43.33 26.94 14.31
CA GLY A 4 -42.04 26.28 14.50
C GLY A 4 -41.96 25.05 13.59
N ARG A 5 -40.84 24.84 12.89
CA ARG A 5 -40.10 23.56 12.82
C ARG A 5 -39.15 23.54 11.61
N TRP A 6 -37.88 23.54 11.99
CA TRP A 6 -36.68 23.18 11.24
C TRP A 6 -36.76 21.84 10.52
N ASN A 7 -35.83 21.65 9.58
CA ASN A 7 -35.38 20.41 8.93
C ASN A 7 -36.00 20.05 7.58
N GLN A 8 -35.44 20.64 6.52
CA GLN A 8 -35.24 19.89 5.27
C GLN A 8 -34.23 18.77 5.56
N LYS A 9 -34.79 17.58 5.83
CA LYS A 9 -34.07 16.31 5.84
C LYS A 9 -33.35 16.12 4.50
N TRP A 10 -32.03 16.13 4.51
CA TRP A 10 -31.25 15.52 3.45
C TRP A 10 -31.55 14.02 3.48
N HIS A 11 -32.36 13.56 2.54
CA HIS A 11 -32.55 12.14 2.28
C HIS A 11 -31.27 11.61 1.65
N ILE A 12 -30.45 10.92 2.43
CA ILE A 12 -29.42 10.05 1.87
C ILE A 12 -30.16 8.80 1.35
N PRO A 13 -30.12 8.49 0.04
CA PRO A 13 -30.74 7.27 -0.47
C PRO A 13 -30.12 6.05 0.23
N ALA A 14 -30.98 5.21 0.81
CA ALA A 14 -30.61 3.97 1.48
C ALA A 14 -29.86 3.06 0.50
N GLY A 15 -28.53 3.04 0.61
CA GLY A 15 -27.63 2.37 -0.33
C GLY A 15 -26.23 2.98 -0.36
N HIS A 16 -26.09 4.24 0.07
CA HIS A 16 -24.79 4.88 0.28
C HIS A 16 -24.46 4.95 1.77
N ALA A 17 -24.31 3.78 2.40
CA ALA A 17 -23.50 3.72 3.61
C ALA A 17 -22.03 3.95 3.16
N PRO A 18 -21.33 4.98 3.66
CA PRO A 18 -19.91 5.10 3.38
C PRO A 18 -19.26 3.81 3.86
N LYS A 19 -18.59 3.10 2.95
CA LYS A 19 -17.79 1.92 3.31
C LYS A 19 -16.91 2.34 4.48
N PRO A 20 -16.87 1.58 5.59
CA PRO A 20 -16.02 1.91 6.72
C PRO A 20 -14.61 2.14 6.19
N VAL A 21 -14.08 3.34 6.39
CA VAL A 21 -12.68 3.60 6.07
C VAL A 21 -11.89 2.77 7.08
N ILE A 22 -11.41 1.60 6.64
CA ILE A 22 -10.58 0.74 7.47
C ILE A 22 -9.27 1.49 7.64
N MET A 23 -9.15 2.18 8.78
CA MET A 23 -7.91 2.86 9.12
C MET A 23 -6.82 1.81 9.32
N PRO A 24 -5.63 1.99 8.73
CA PRO A 24 -4.53 1.06 8.95
C PRO A 24 -4.19 0.96 10.45
N ASP A 25 -3.96 -0.25 10.94
CA ASP A 25 -3.75 -0.53 12.35
C ASP A 25 -2.53 0.21 12.93
N TYR A 26 -1.49 0.43 12.11
CA TYR A 26 -0.30 1.16 12.51
C TYR A 26 -0.56 2.63 12.88
N ILE A 27 -1.64 3.24 12.40
CA ILE A 27 -2.00 4.62 12.78
C ILE A 27 -2.38 4.66 14.27
N ALA A 28 -3.17 3.68 14.73
CA ALA A 28 -3.58 3.58 16.13
C ALA A 28 -2.46 3.03 17.02
N LYS A 29 -1.65 2.08 16.52
CA LYS A 29 -0.53 1.48 17.27
C LYS A 29 0.64 2.45 17.51
N TYR A 30 0.86 3.38 16.59
CA TYR A 30 1.97 4.34 16.66
C TYR A 30 1.46 5.79 16.69
N PRO A 31 0.85 6.25 17.81
CA PRO A 31 0.44 7.64 17.99
C PRO A 31 1.65 8.59 18.06
N ALA A 32 1.37 9.89 18.30
CA ALA A 32 2.42 10.87 18.57
C ALA A 32 3.25 10.48 19.79
N ILE A 33 4.57 10.56 19.65
CA ILE A 33 5.53 10.19 20.69
C ILE A 33 5.56 11.27 21.78
N ARG A 34 5.69 10.85 23.03
CA ARG A 34 5.70 11.75 24.20
C ARG A 34 6.92 11.62 25.09
N THR A 35 7.71 10.55 24.95
CA THR A 35 8.90 10.30 25.77
C THR A 35 10.02 9.68 24.93
N ASP A 36 11.26 9.80 25.41
CA ASP A 36 12.45 9.24 24.76
C ASP A 36 12.43 7.71 24.73
N GLU A 37 11.90 7.07 25.78
CA GLU A 37 11.76 5.61 25.80
C GLU A 37 10.81 5.14 24.70
N GLN A 38 9.70 5.86 24.49
CA GLN A 38 8.76 5.55 23.41
C GLN A 38 9.39 5.79 22.03
N ARG A 39 10.19 6.85 21.88
CA ARG A 39 10.96 7.12 20.66
C ARG A 39 11.92 5.98 20.33
N ASP A 40 12.68 5.51 21.32
CA ASP A 40 13.64 4.43 21.13
C ASP A 40 12.95 3.08 20.83
N GLN A 41 11.80 2.81 21.43
CA GLN A 41 10.95 1.68 21.06
C GLN A 41 10.50 1.76 19.59
N TYR A 42 10.04 2.93 19.13
CA TYR A 42 9.62 3.11 17.73
C TYR A 42 10.78 2.91 16.78
N LYS A 43 11.97 3.39 17.15
CA LYS A 43 13.21 3.20 16.36
C LYS A 43 13.62 1.73 16.29
N ALA A 44 13.52 0.99 17.39
CA ALA A 44 13.79 -0.45 17.41
C ALA A 44 12.84 -1.22 16.47
N VAL A 45 11.53 -0.93 16.56
CA VAL A 45 10.52 -1.51 15.65
C VAL A 45 10.80 -1.13 14.20
N PHE A 46 11.14 0.13 13.92
CA PHE A 46 11.47 0.56 12.57
C PHE A 46 12.63 -0.25 12.00
N ASN A 47 13.71 -0.41 12.76
CA ASN A 47 14.91 -1.12 12.30
C ASN A 47 14.63 -2.61 12.03
N ASP A 48 13.91 -3.26 12.94
CA ASP A 48 13.49 -4.66 12.79
C ASP A 48 12.60 -4.86 11.55
N GLN A 49 11.58 -4.01 11.37
CA GLN A 49 10.64 -4.15 10.27
C GLN A 49 11.22 -3.66 8.93
N TYR A 50 12.25 -2.81 8.96
CA TYR A 50 12.92 -2.32 7.76
C TYR A 50 13.76 -3.41 7.07
N SER A 51 14.35 -4.35 7.82
CA SER A 51 15.05 -5.48 7.21
C SER A 51 14.08 -6.39 6.45
N GLU A 52 12.93 -6.73 7.07
CA GLU A 52 11.84 -7.48 6.42
C GLU A 52 11.36 -6.76 5.15
N TYR A 53 11.09 -5.46 5.25
CA TYR A 53 10.68 -4.65 4.09
C TYR A 53 11.72 -4.70 2.97
N LYS A 54 13.00 -4.53 3.30
CA LYS A 54 14.08 -4.47 2.31
C LYS A 54 14.19 -5.77 1.53
N GLU A 55 14.17 -6.90 2.21
CA GLU A 55 14.24 -8.22 1.57
C GLU A 55 13.02 -8.47 0.67
N LEU A 56 11.83 -8.23 1.20
CA LEU A 56 10.59 -8.41 0.45
C LEU A 56 10.48 -7.46 -0.75
N HIS A 57 10.94 -6.22 -0.59
CA HIS A 57 10.96 -5.23 -1.67
C HIS A 57 11.86 -5.68 -2.83
N VAL A 58 13.04 -6.23 -2.53
CA VAL A 58 13.93 -6.77 -3.57
C VAL A 58 13.25 -7.90 -4.34
N GLU A 59 12.57 -8.82 -3.65
CA GLU A 59 11.85 -9.91 -4.30
C GLU A 59 10.71 -9.40 -5.20
N VAL A 60 9.87 -8.50 -4.68
CA VAL A 60 8.75 -7.91 -5.43
C VAL A 60 9.25 -7.14 -6.66
N GLN A 61 10.32 -6.34 -6.53
CA GLN A 61 10.90 -5.61 -7.65
C GLN A 61 11.48 -6.55 -8.71
N ALA A 62 12.13 -7.65 -8.32
CA ALA A 62 12.64 -8.63 -9.27
C ALA A 62 11.51 -9.29 -10.08
N ILE A 63 10.35 -9.55 -9.46
CA ILE A 63 9.18 -10.11 -10.14
C ILE A 63 8.54 -9.05 -11.06
N LEU A 64 8.38 -7.81 -10.59
CA LEU A 64 7.85 -6.71 -11.41
C LEU A 64 8.69 -6.48 -12.65
N LYS A 65 10.02 -6.48 -12.53
CA LYS A 65 10.93 -6.36 -13.68
C LYS A 65 10.71 -7.48 -14.70
N LYS A 66 10.51 -8.72 -14.25
CA LYS A 66 10.19 -9.84 -15.16
C LYS A 66 8.84 -9.64 -15.85
N PHE A 67 7.86 -9.03 -15.17
CA PHE A 67 6.60 -8.68 -15.80
C PHE A 67 6.76 -7.60 -16.86
N ASP A 68 7.60 -6.59 -16.64
CA ASP A 68 7.90 -5.54 -17.62
C ASP A 68 8.58 -6.14 -18.87
N GLU A 69 9.58 -7.03 -18.68
CA GLU A 69 10.24 -7.74 -19.78
C GLU A 69 9.24 -8.59 -20.58
N MET A 70 8.31 -9.27 -19.90
CA MET A 70 7.26 -10.04 -20.54
C MET A 70 6.23 -9.14 -21.25
N ASP A 71 5.86 -7.99 -20.69
CA ASP A 71 4.95 -7.02 -21.32
C ASP A 71 5.52 -6.56 -22.67
N VAL A 72 6.83 -6.27 -22.74
CA VAL A 72 7.52 -5.95 -24.00
C VAL A 72 7.46 -7.12 -24.99
N MET A 73 7.69 -8.36 -24.53
CA MET A 73 7.56 -9.54 -25.40
C MET A 73 6.13 -9.73 -25.92
N MET A 74 5.11 -9.48 -25.09
CA MET A 74 3.70 -9.60 -25.50
C MET A 74 3.31 -8.55 -26.54
N GLN A 75 3.83 -7.32 -26.42
CA GLN A 75 3.61 -6.26 -27.41
C GLN A 75 4.18 -6.61 -28.80
N ASN A 76 5.25 -7.43 -28.84
CA ASN A 76 5.88 -7.88 -30.08
C ASN A 76 5.20 -9.11 -30.73
N LEU A 77 4.14 -9.66 -30.13
CA LEU A 77 3.41 -10.78 -30.73
C LEU A 77 2.63 -10.34 -31.97
N PRO A 78 2.48 -11.22 -32.99
CA PRO A 78 1.69 -10.93 -34.18
C PRO A 78 0.25 -10.54 -33.83
N GLN A 79 -0.15 -9.32 -34.22
CA GLN A 79 -1.51 -8.82 -33.99
C GLN A 79 -2.55 -9.48 -34.92
N ASN A 80 -2.10 -9.95 -36.08
CA ASN A 80 -2.93 -10.58 -37.11
C ASN A 80 -2.43 -12.01 -37.37
N PRO A 81 -2.79 -13.00 -36.52
CA PRO A 81 -2.41 -14.38 -36.74
C PRO A 81 -3.02 -14.90 -38.05
N THR A 82 -2.19 -15.55 -38.86
CA THR A 82 -2.50 -16.02 -40.21
C THR A 82 -3.16 -17.40 -40.23
N SER A 83 -3.06 -18.15 -39.12
CA SER A 83 -3.65 -19.48 -38.98
C SER A 83 -4.31 -19.67 -37.61
N HIS A 84 -5.23 -20.65 -37.53
CA HIS A 84 -5.85 -21.05 -36.26
C HIS A 84 -4.80 -21.51 -35.23
N MET A 85 -3.82 -22.30 -35.65
CA MET A 85 -2.75 -22.78 -34.77
C MET A 85 -1.90 -21.64 -34.19
N GLU A 86 -1.60 -20.62 -34.99
CA GLU A 86 -0.86 -19.44 -34.53
C GLU A 86 -1.67 -18.65 -33.50
N ARG A 87 -2.96 -18.45 -33.75
CA ARG A 87 -3.89 -17.79 -32.81
C ARG A 87 -3.96 -18.53 -31.48
N ASP A 88 -4.12 -19.85 -31.51
CA ASP A 88 -4.19 -20.67 -30.28
C ASP A 88 -2.89 -20.57 -29.48
N ARG A 89 -1.74 -20.58 -30.14
CA ARG A 89 -0.43 -20.44 -29.50
C ARG A 89 -0.30 -19.08 -28.81
N ILE A 90 -0.68 -17.99 -29.48
CA ILE A 90 -0.66 -16.63 -28.92
C ILE A 90 -1.60 -16.54 -27.71
N ASN A 91 -2.83 -17.03 -27.84
CA ASN A 91 -3.81 -17.02 -26.75
C ASN A 91 -3.31 -17.79 -25.53
N LYS A 92 -2.69 -18.96 -25.72
CA LYS A 92 -2.11 -19.74 -24.62
C LYS A 92 -0.99 -18.99 -23.89
N ILE A 93 -0.13 -18.29 -24.64
CA ILE A 93 0.93 -17.47 -24.07
C ILE A 93 0.34 -16.33 -23.22
N LEU A 94 -0.66 -15.62 -23.75
CA LEU A 94 -1.33 -14.53 -23.03
C LEU A 94 -2.05 -15.03 -21.77
N GLN A 95 -2.73 -16.17 -21.83
CA GLN A 95 -3.39 -16.76 -20.65
C GLN A 95 -2.40 -17.13 -19.55
N GLU A 96 -1.30 -17.80 -19.88
CA GLU A 96 -0.25 -18.14 -18.91
C GLU A 96 0.39 -16.89 -18.31
N TYR A 97 0.58 -15.84 -19.12
CA TYR A 97 1.08 -14.55 -18.64
C TYR A 97 0.13 -13.91 -17.62
N GLN A 98 -1.17 -13.84 -17.94
CA GLN A 98 -2.17 -13.29 -17.01
C GLN A 98 -2.27 -14.11 -15.73
N ARG A 99 -2.21 -15.45 -15.83
CA ARG A 99 -2.20 -16.35 -14.68
C ARG A 99 -1.03 -16.05 -13.74
N LYS A 100 0.17 -15.81 -14.27
CA LYS A 100 1.34 -15.42 -13.46
C LYS A 100 1.18 -14.04 -12.83
N LYS A 101 0.60 -13.06 -13.54
CA LYS A 101 0.33 -11.72 -13.00
C LYS A 101 -0.69 -11.73 -11.85
N MET A 102 -1.65 -12.65 -11.91
CA MET A 102 -2.70 -12.85 -10.90
C MET A 102 -2.34 -13.92 -9.87
N ASP A 103 -1.07 -14.32 -9.78
CA ASP A 103 -0.62 -15.30 -8.79
C ASP A 103 -0.87 -14.78 -7.36
N PRO A 104 -1.65 -15.48 -6.52
CA PRO A 104 -1.98 -15.00 -5.17
C PRO A 104 -0.75 -14.79 -4.30
N SER A 105 0.29 -15.63 -4.42
CA SER A 105 1.50 -15.50 -3.61
C SER A 105 2.26 -14.22 -3.95
N PHE A 106 2.33 -13.85 -5.23
CA PHE A 106 2.89 -12.57 -5.64
C PHE A 106 2.06 -11.39 -5.12
N LEU A 107 0.73 -11.46 -5.23
CA LEU A 107 -0.15 -10.37 -4.78
C LEU A 107 -0.06 -10.16 -3.26
N GLU A 108 -0.03 -11.22 -2.48
CA GLU A 108 0.16 -11.17 -1.02
C GLU A 108 1.51 -10.54 -0.65
N LYS A 109 2.60 -10.93 -1.33
CA LYS A 109 3.93 -10.32 -1.11
C LYS A 109 3.94 -8.83 -1.46
N LYS A 110 3.31 -8.45 -2.58
CA LYS A 110 3.19 -7.05 -3.00
C LYS A 110 2.39 -6.24 -1.98
N GLU A 111 1.25 -6.76 -1.51
CA GLU A 111 0.44 -6.12 -0.49
C GLU A 111 1.20 -5.96 0.83
N ARG A 112 1.91 -7.00 1.29
CA ARG A 112 2.74 -6.94 2.48
C ARG A 112 3.87 -5.91 2.34
N CYS A 113 4.50 -5.82 1.17
CA CYS A 113 5.54 -4.84 0.89
C CYS A 113 5.01 -3.40 0.99
N GLU A 114 3.85 -3.11 0.39
CA GLU A 114 3.21 -1.79 0.48
C GLU A 114 2.75 -1.47 1.91
N TYR A 115 2.21 -2.44 2.63
CA TYR A 115 1.85 -2.28 4.04
C TYR A 115 3.08 -1.88 4.87
N LEU A 116 4.18 -2.61 4.74
CA LEU A 116 5.42 -2.32 5.47
C LEU A 116 5.98 -0.94 5.12
N LYS A 117 6.00 -0.58 3.84
CA LYS A 117 6.42 0.76 3.39
C LYS A 117 5.62 1.87 4.07
N ASN A 118 4.29 1.74 4.10
CA ASN A 118 3.41 2.75 4.70
C ASN A 118 3.55 2.79 6.23
N LYS A 119 3.62 1.63 6.89
CA LYS A 119 3.87 1.51 8.33
C LYS A 119 5.20 2.15 8.73
N LEU A 120 6.27 1.84 8.01
CA LEU A 120 7.62 2.37 8.26
C LEU A 120 7.67 3.88 8.03
N SER A 121 7.03 4.37 6.96
CA SER A 121 6.91 5.81 6.71
C SER A 121 6.23 6.54 7.86
N HIS A 122 5.13 5.97 8.38
CA HIS A 122 4.41 6.52 9.53
C HIS A 122 5.26 6.54 10.80
N ILE A 123 5.93 5.43 11.13
CA ILE A 123 6.81 5.36 12.32
C ILE A 123 7.96 6.36 12.20
N LYS A 124 8.60 6.44 11.03
CA LYS A 124 9.67 7.42 10.77
C LYS A 124 9.17 8.86 10.92
N GLN A 125 7.97 9.15 10.45
CA GLN A 125 7.34 10.46 10.63
C GLN A 125 7.12 10.78 12.11
N ARG A 126 6.62 9.83 12.92
CA ARG A 126 6.43 10.04 14.37
C ARG A 126 7.73 10.35 15.09
N ILE A 127 8.80 9.63 14.78
CA ILE A 127 10.14 9.88 15.34
C ILE A 127 10.63 11.28 14.94
N HIS A 128 10.50 11.63 13.65
CA HIS A 128 10.93 12.93 13.14
C HIS A 128 10.14 14.11 13.74
N GLU A 129 8.84 13.96 13.92
CA GLU A 129 7.99 14.97 14.58
C GLU A 129 8.43 15.23 16.02
N TYR A 130 8.74 14.16 16.77
CA TYR A 130 9.22 14.28 18.16
C TYR A 130 10.61 14.91 18.25
N ASP A 131 11.56 14.43 17.44
CA ASP A 131 12.94 14.95 17.43
C ASP A 131 12.96 16.45 17.06
N LYS A 132 12.06 16.89 16.19
CA LYS A 132 11.88 18.33 15.89
C LYS A 132 11.36 19.10 17.10
N VAL A 133 10.35 18.61 17.82
CA VAL A 133 9.81 19.34 18.98
C VAL A 133 10.84 19.43 20.10
N MET A 134 11.51 18.32 20.42
CA MET A 134 12.51 18.29 21.50
C MET A 134 13.77 19.07 21.14
N GLY A 135 14.24 18.99 19.89
CA GLY A 135 15.39 19.77 19.43
C GLY A 135 15.16 21.29 19.36
N TRP A 136 13.91 21.76 19.47
CA TRP A 136 13.60 23.19 19.63
C TRP A 136 13.49 23.59 21.10
N ASN A 137 13.28 22.64 22.00
CA ASN A 137 13.10 22.88 23.44
C ASN A 137 14.44 22.95 24.20
N ASP A 138 15.55 22.59 23.55
CA ASP A 138 16.92 22.67 24.11
C ASP A 138 17.58 24.07 23.95
N GLY A 139 16.82 25.07 23.48
CA GLY A 139 17.27 26.45 23.28
C GLY A 139 16.38 27.47 23.98
N TYR A 140 16.77 27.86 25.19
CA TYR A 140 16.20 28.93 26.06
C TYR A 140 15.00 28.58 26.94
N GLY A 141 15.31 28.34 28.21
CA GLY A 141 14.49 28.64 29.39
C GLY A 141 15.41 29.06 30.53
#